data_AF-A0A1C6BDB5-F1
#
_entry.id   AF-A0A1C6BDB5-F1
#
_cell.length_a   1.000
_cell.length_b   1.000
_cell.length_c   1.000
_cell.angle_alpha   90.00
_cell.angle_beta   90.00
_cell.angle_gamma   90.00
#
_symmetry.space_group_name_H-M   'P 1'
#
loop_
_entity.id
_entity.type
_entity.pdbx_description
1 polymer ?
#
loop_
_entity_poly.entity_id
_entity_poly.type
_entity_poly.pdbx_seq_one_letter_code
_entity_poly.pdbx_strand_id
1 'polypeptide(L)'
;MTRTRKKVKLEKCSKPELIWVIRRMCQYALSERELRLALNDLEYKRESDRIEKANALLAEQRVATEQYIDLLRRCEGKQLKISHPKRWSRLMQRFPERVLLIGCGVN
;
A
#
# COMPACT_ATOMS: atom_id res chain seq x y z
N MET A 1 2.07 23.13 -42.19
CA MET A 1 2.21 22.74 -40.77
C MET A 1 2.29 21.22 -40.67
N THR A 2 3.49 20.65 -40.57
CA THR A 2 3.67 19.19 -40.40
C THR A 2 3.46 18.82 -38.94
N ARG A 3 2.29 18.27 -38.62
CA ARG A 3 1.97 17.74 -37.28
C ARG A 3 2.91 16.55 -37.01
N THR A 4 3.97 16.77 -36.22
CA THR A 4 4.87 15.72 -35.76
C THR A 4 4.06 14.69 -34.95
N ARG A 5 3.87 13.51 -35.53
CA ARG A 5 3.24 12.38 -34.83
C ARG A 5 4.20 11.93 -33.72
N LYS A 6 3.91 12.31 -32.47
CA LYS A 6 4.56 11.71 -31.29
C LYS A 6 4.35 10.20 -31.36
N LYS A 7 5.41 9.46 -31.70
CA LYS A 7 5.41 7.99 -31.64
C LYS A 7 5.20 7.60 -30.19
N VAL A 8 4.10 6.92 -29.90
CA VAL A 8 3.85 6.41 -28.56
C VAL A 8 4.70 5.17 -28.35
N LYS A 9 5.58 5.21 -27.35
CA LYS A 9 6.47 4.08 -27.03
C LYS A 9 5.70 3.03 -26.22
N LEU A 10 5.29 1.96 -26.90
CA LEU A 10 4.66 0.78 -26.28
C LEU A 10 5.66 -0.11 -25.52
N GLU A 11 6.96 0.16 -25.65
CA GLU A 11 8.07 -0.58 -25.01
C GLU A 11 7.96 -0.69 -23.48
N LYS A 12 7.24 0.23 -22.83
CA LYS A 12 7.05 0.27 -21.37
C LYS A 12 5.78 -0.45 -20.90
N CYS A 13 4.99 -1.01 -21.81
CA CYS A 13 3.79 -1.75 -21.48
C CYS A 13 4.13 -3.22 -21.30
N SER A 14 3.72 -3.81 -20.17
CA SER A 14 3.80 -5.25 -19.96
C SER A 14 2.80 -5.99 -20.87
N LYS A 15 3.04 -7.28 -21.10
CA LYS A 15 2.16 -8.14 -21.90
C LYS A 15 0.66 -8.04 -21.54
N PRO A 16 0.25 -8.09 -20.26
CA PRO A 16 -1.17 -7.95 -19.91
C PRO A 16 -1.73 -6.55 -20.23
N GLU A 17 -0.92 -5.51 -20.11
CA GLU A 17 -1.33 -4.14 -20.41
C GLU A 17 -1.51 -3.93 -21.91
N LEU A 18 -0.63 -4.50 -22.74
CA LEU A 18 -0.79 -4.49 -24.19
C LEU A 18 -2.06 -5.22 -24.63
N ILE A 19 -2.35 -6.39 -24.05
CA ILE A 19 -3.60 -7.11 -24.30
C ILE A 19 -4.79 -6.26 -23.91
N TRP A 20 -4.73 -5.58 -22.76
CA TRP A 20 -5.79 -4.68 -22.30
C TRP A 20 -6.01 -3.52 -23.28
N VAL A 21 -4.93 -2.86 -23.73
CA VAL A 21 -4.99 -1.76 -24.72
C VAL A 21 -5.59 -2.24 -26.03
N ILE A 22 -5.18 -3.40 -26.55
CA ILE A 22 -5.74 -3.97 -27.79
C ILE A 22 -7.24 -4.22 -27.61
N ARG A 23 -7.66 -4.84 -26.50
CA ARG A 23 -9.08 -5.08 -26.22
C ARG A 23 -9.87 -3.78 -26.11
N ARG A 24 -9.31 -2.75 -25.46
CA ARG A 24 -9.92 -1.42 -25.33
C ARG A 24 -10.09 -0.75 -26.69
N MET A 25 -9.07 -0.84 -27.56
CA MET A 25 -9.16 -0.32 -28.93
C MET A 25 -10.20 -1.06 -29.77
N CYS A 26 -10.28 -2.40 -29.65
CA CYS A 26 -11.28 -3.22 -30.33
C CYS A 26 -12.73 -2.89 -29.92
N GLN A 27 -12.96 -2.32 -28.74
CA GLN A 27 -14.31 -1.93 -28.28
C GLN A 27 -14.88 -0.72 -29.02
N TYR A 28 -14.03 0.18 -29.51
CA TYR A 28 -14.46 1.44 -30.13
C TYR A 28 -14.11 1.46 -31.62
N ALA A 29 -12.82 1.62 -31.94
CA ALA A 29 -12.30 1.61 -33.30
C ALA A 29 -10.78 1.46 -33.29
N LEU A 30 -10.23 0.85 -34.34
CA LEU A 30 -8.77 0.76 -34.53
C LEU A 30 -8.22 2.06 -35.13
N SER A 31 -8.18 3.13 -34.32
CA SER A 31 -7.64 4.44 -34.74
C SER A 31 -6.50 4.91 -33.82
N GLU A 32 -5.65 5.82 -34.32
CA GLU A 32 -4.59 6.43 -33.51
C GLU A 32 -5.17 7.24 -32.33
N ARG A 33 -6.38 7.79 -32.50
CA ARG A 33 -7.09 8.49 -31.42
C ARG A 33 -7.45 7.52 -30.29
N GLU A 34 -8.03 6.38 -30.62
CA GLU A 34 -8.40 5.36 -29.64
C GLU A 34 -7.18 4.74 -28.96
N LEU A 35 -6.05 4.60 -29.67
CA LEU A 35 -4.80 4.19 -29.05
C LEU A 35 -4.35 5.18 -27.96
N ARG A 36 -4.42 6.49 -28.23
CA ARG A 36 -4.06 7.51 -27.23
C ARG A 36 -4.99 7.50 -26.03
N LEU A 37 -6.29 7.29 -26.25
CA LEU A 37 -7.28 7.18 -25.18
C LEU A 37 -7.04 5.93 -24.33
N ALA A 38 -6.87 4.77 -24.97
CA ALA A 38 -6.56 3.52 -24.28
C ALA A 38 -5.27 3.61 -23.45
N LEU A 39 -4.26 4.33 -23.92
CA LEU A 39 -3.03 4.51 -23.14
C LEU A 39 -3.21 5.46 -21.96
N ASN A 40 -4.04 6.50 -22.08
CA ASN A 40 -4.40 7.36 -20.96
C ASN A 40 -5.21 6.57 -19.91
N ASP A 41 -6.21 5.81 -20.35
CA ASP A 41 -6.99 4.92 -19.47
C ASP A 41 -6.07 3.90 -18.76
N LEU A 42 -5.02 3.42 -19.43
CA LEU A 42 -4.04 2.51 -18.84
C LEU A 42 -3.21 3.20 -17.74
N GLU A 43 -2.77 4.44 -17.95
CA GLU A 43 -2.09 5.24 -16.92
C GLU A 43 -3.01 5.48 -15.72
N TYR A 44 -4.27 5.81 -15.97
CA TYR A 44 -5.29 5.95 -14.93
C TYR A 44 -5.49 4.64 -14.15
N LYS A 45 -5.58 3.50 -14.85
CA LYS A 45 -5.70 2.18 -14.22
C LYS A 45 -4.51 1.87 -13.31
N ARG A 46 -3.27 2.15 -13.75
CA ARG A 46 -2.08 1.97 -12.91
C ARG A 46 -2.13 2.80 -11.65
N GLU A 47 -2.62 4.04 -11.72
CA GLU A 47 -2.78 4.89 -10.55
C GLU A 47 -3.86 4.33 -9.61
N SER A 48 -5.01 3.94 -10.17
CA SER A 48 -6.10 3.31 -9.42
C SER A 48 -5.63 2.07 -8.68
N ASP A 49 -4.91 1.16 -9.34
CA ASP A 49 -4.39 -0.08 -8.74
C ASP A 49 -3.39 0.23 -7.61
N ARG A 50 -2.62 1.32 -7.69
CA ARG A 50 -1.71 1.75 -6.61
C ARG A 50 -2.48 2.26 -5.41
N ILE A 51 -3.50 3.09 -5.64
CA ILE A 51 -4.35 3.64 -4.58
C ILE A 51 -5.12 2.52 -3.88
N GLU A 52 -5.67 1.57 -4.64
CA GLU A 52 -6.38 0.42 -4.08
C GLU A 52 -5.50 -0.42 -3.17
N LYS A 53 -4.26 -0.72 -3.59
CA LYS A 53 -3.27 -1.41 -2.75
C LYS A 53 -2.92 -0.64 -1.48
N ALA A 54 -2.75 0.69 -1.59
CA ALA A 54 -2.48 1.53 -0.42
C ALA A 54 -3.67 1.53 0.56
N ASN A 55 -4.90 1.60 0.05
CA ASN A 55 -6.11 1.55 0.85
C ASN A 55 -6.29 0.19 1.54
N ALA A 56 -5.96 -0.92 0.86
CA ALA A 56 -5.99 -2.25 1.46
C ALA A 56 -5.03 -2.35 2.66
N LEU A 57 -3.79 -1.87 2.49
CA LEU A 57 -2.81 -1.83 3.58
C LEU A 57 -3.24 -0.92 4.74
N LEU A 58 -3.86 0.23 4.44
CA LEU A 58 -4.41 1.13 5.47
C LEU A 58 -5.56 0.47 6.23
N ALA A 59 -6.43 -0.29 5.55
CA ALA A 59 -7.51 -1.03 6.20
C ALA A 59 -6.96 -2.11 7.14
N GLU A 60 -5.96 -2.89 6.70
CA GLU A 60 -5.27 -3.86 7.54
C GLU A 60 -4.62 -3.21 8.76
N GLN A 61 -3.93 -2.08 8.56
CA GLN A 61 -3.30 -1.33 9.66
C GLN A 61 -4.34 -0.83 10.67
N ARG A 62 -5.50 -0.33 10.21
CA ARG A 62 -6.58 0.13 11.09
C ARG A 62 -7.09 -1.00 11.96
N VAL A 63 -7.37 -2.17 11.37
CA VAL A 63 -7.82 -3.35 12.12
C VAL A 63 -6.78 -3.77 13.17
N ALA A 64 -5.50 -3.82 12.80
CA ALA A 64 -4.43 -4.16 13.74
C ALA A 64 -4.30 -3.12 14.88
N THR A 65 -4.50 -1.84 14.57
CA THR A 65 -4.46 -0.75 15.55
C THR A 65 -5.64 -0.85 16.53
N GLU A 66 -6.84 -1.12 16.05
CA GLU A 66 -8.02 -1.32 16.89
C GLU A 66 -7.83 -2.50 17.84
N GLN A 67 -7.34 -3.63 17.32
CA GLN A 67 -7.00 -4.80 18.15
C GLN A 67 -5.96 -4.46 19.22
N TYR A 68 -4.94 -3.69 18.87
CA TYR A 68 -3.92 -3.24 19.81
C TYR A 68 -4.50 -2.33 20.91
N ILE A 69 -5.34 -1.36 20.54
CA ILE A 69 -6.01 -0.47 21.49
C ILE A 69 -6.90 -1.27 22.44
N ASP A 70 -7.66 -2.24 21.93
CA ASP A 70 -8.50 -3.10 22.77
C ASP A 70 -7.69 -3.97 23.74
N LEU A 71 -6.53 -4.49 23.31
CA LEU A 71 -5.60 -5.19 24.19
C LEU A 71 -5.08 -4.26 25.29
N LEU A 72 -4.66 -3.05 24.94
CA LEU A 72 -4.19 -2.07 25.92
C LEU A 72 -5.29 -1.71 26.92
N ARG A 73 -6.51 -1.45 26.47
CA ARG A 73 -7.67 -1.16 27.34
C ARG A 73 -7.94 -2.30 28.34
N ARG A 74 -7.79 -3.56 27.92
CA ARG A 74 -7.95 -4.73 28.81
C ARG A 74 -6.83 -4.87 29.85
N CYS A 75 -5.66 -4.32 29.55
CA CYS A 75 -4.49 -4.29 30.43
C CYS A 75 -4.42 -3.02 31.29
N GLU A 76 -5.21 -2.00 30.98
CA GLU A 76 -5.27 -0.74 31.72
C GLU A 76 -5.63 -1.00 33.20
N GLY A 77 -4.78 -0.52 34.12
CA GLY A 77 -4.91 -0.76 35.56
C GLY A 77 -4.42 -2.13 36.06
N LYS A 78 -3.95 -3.03 35.19
CA LYS A 78 -3.35 -4.32 35.58
C LYS A 78 -1.83 -4.25 35.54
N GLN A 79 -1.18 -4.55 36.66
CA GLN A 79 0.27 -4.69 36.72
C GLN A 79 0.68 -5.94 35.93
N LEU A 80 1.29 -5.74 34.76
CA LEU A 80 1.82 -6.85 33.95
C LEU A 80 3.01 -7.46 34.69
N LYS A 81 2.83 -8.64 35.27
CA LYS A 81 3.93 -9.39 35.88
C LYS A 81 4.83 -9.92 34.77
N ILE A 82 5.95 -9.24 34.55
CA ILE A 82 6.98 -9.67 33.60
C ILE A 82 7.63 -10.94 34.15
N SER A 83 7.39 -12.09 33.51
CA SER A 83 7.87 -13.40 33.99
C SER A 83 9.39 -13.60 33.89
N HIS A 84 10.15 -12.72 33.23
CA HIS A 84 11.62 -12.77 33.18
C HIS A 84 12.30 -11.41 32.95
N PRO A 85 12.53 -10.60 33.99
CA PRO A 85 12.97 -9.20 33.85
C PRO A 85 14.30 -9.03 33.11
N LYS A 86 15.29 -9.90 33.33
CA LYS A 86 16.62 -9.82 32.68
C LYS A 86 16.57 -10.00 31.15
N ARG A 87 15.60 -10.76 30.64
CA ARG A 87 15.43 -10.98 29.19
C ARG A 87 14.86 -9.73 28.52
N TRP A 88 13.93 -9.06 29.20
CA TRP A 88 13.32 -7.81 28.74
C TRP A 88 14.31 -6.64 28.79
N SER A 89 15.14 -6.53 29.82
CA SER A 89 16.20 -5.51 29.89
C SER A 89 17.17 -5.58 28.70
N ARG A 90 17.54 -6.79 28.27
CA ARG A 90 18.43 -7.01 27.12
C ARG A 90 17.75 -6.63 25.79
N LEU A 91 16.45 -6.91 25.66
CA LEU A 91 15.66 -6.54 24.48
C LEU A 91 15.42 -5.02 24.40
N MET A 92 15.16 -4.37 25.54
CA MET A 92 14.98 -2.92 25.63
C MET A 92 16.27 -2.15 25.31
N GLN A 93 17.45 -2.65 25.73
CA GLN A 93 18.75 -2.09 25.34
C GLN A 93 19.06 -2.27 23.84
N ARG A 94 18.57 -3.34 23.21
CA ARG A 94 18.82 -3.64 21.80
C ARG A 94 17.94 -2.82 20.86
N PHE A 95 16.75 -2.40 21.31
CA PHE A 95 15.76 -1.67 20.50
C PHE A 95 15.09 -0.54 21.31
N PRO A 96 15.79 0.59 21.54
CA PRO A 96 15.28 1.68 22.37
C PRO A 96 14.00 2.33 21.80
N GLU A 97 13.82 2.33 20.49
CA GLU A 97 12.67 2.96 19.82
C GLU A 97 11.33 2.22 20.05
N ARG A 98 11.35 0.96 20.51
CA ARG A 98 10.13 0.16 20.78
C ARG A 98 9.66 0.23 22.24
N VAL A 99 10.41 0.90 23.11
CA VAL A 99 10.14 0.98 24.56
C VAL A 99 8.95 1.90 24.89
N LEU A 100 8.67 2.88 24.01
CA LEU A 100 7.58 3.87 24.20
C LEU A 100 6.17 3.29 24.11
N LEU A 101 5.98 2.08 23.58
CA LEU A 101 4.65 1.47 23.42
C LEU A 101 4.17 0.67 24.63
N ILE A 102 5.05 0.39 25.59
CA ILE A 102 4.72 -0.40 26.80
C ILE A 102 5.00 0.46 28.04
N GLY A 103 4.53 1.71 28.02
CA GLY A 103 4.53 2.59 29.18
C GLY A 103 3.36 2.27 30.13
N CYS A 104 3.23 1.02 30.58
CA CYS A 104 2.40 0.72 31.75
C CYS A 104 3.33 0.71 32.97
N GLY A 105 3.11 1.69 33.86
CA GLY A 105 4.06 2.16 34.85
C GLY A 105 4.65 1.07 35.74
N VAL A 106 5.96 1.22 35.99
CA VAL A 106 6.63 0.65 37.14
C VAL A 106 6.59 1.74 38.21
N ASN A 107 5.67 1.60 39.17
CA ASN A 107 5.77 2.22 40.49
C ASN A 107 5.98 1.08 41.49
#